data_AF-A0A7C0Z3R0-F1
#
_entry.id   AF-A0A7C0Z3R0-F1
#
_cell.length_a   1.000
_cell.length_b   1.000
_cell.length_c   1.000
_cell.angle_alpha   90.00
_cell.angle_beta   90.00
_cell.angle_gamma   90.00
#
_symmetry.space_group_name_H-M   'P 1'
#
loop_
_entity.id
_entity.type
_entity.pdbx_description
1 polymer ?
#
loop_
_entity_poly.entity_id
_entity_poly.type
_entity_poly.pdbx_seq_one_letter_code
_entity_poly.pdbx_strand_id
1 'polypeptide(L)'
;FFSRRDIEILIREGEQIGIVGKEEWKIISRLFRLSSRQAREIMVPRTEIVFVQITDSMVQVKKTFQQCSYSRLPVIEEDLDHICGIVHSADLLKKPSHLKQILRKATFVPESKRCFDLLRQMKKEKISLVILIDEYGGTSGLVTLEDIMEELFGDIQDEYDKEHQLFQLLRDGSIIADGRAEVRQINEQLNTSLPLGNYETINGLILQTVGRIPKTGEQIQIDHYRIKIIKASGKRVEIVNLRYQPFK
;
A
#
# COMPACT_ATOMS: atom_id res chain seq x y z
N PHE A 1 32.68 20.18 10.57
CA PHE A 1 31.68 19.86 9.53
C PHE A 1 30.80 18.77 10.08
N PHE A 2 29.48 18.98 10.13
CA PHE A 2 28.55 17.94 10.60
C PHE A 2 28.37 16.90 9.50
N SER A 3 28.53 15.63 9.86
CA SER A 3 28.13 14.50 9.02
C SER A 3 26.61 14.33 9.03
N ARG A 4 26.07 13.56 8.08
CA ARG A 4 24.65 13.19 8.07
C ARG A 4 24.21 12.55 9.39
N ARG A 5 25.07 11.73 9.99
CA ARG A 5 24.82 11.09 11.28
C ARG A 5 24.75 12.11 12.42
N ASP A 6 25.58 13.15 12.39
CA ASP A 6 25.55 14.19 13.41
C ASP A 6 24.26 15.02 13.32
N ILE A 7 23.78 15.29 12.11
CA ILE A 7 22.48 15.97 11.90
C ILE A 7 21.33 15.08 12.37
N GLU A 8 21.36 13.77 12.07
CA GLU A 8 20.35 12.82 12.56
C GLU A 8 20.31 12.75 14.10
N ILE A 9 21.47 12.80 14.77
CA ILE A 9 21.56 12.83 16.24
C ILE A 9 20.95 14.12 16.79
N LEU A 10 21.31 15.28 16.25
CA LEU A 10 20.80 16.58 16.71
C LEU A 10 19.28 16.70 16.59
N ILE A 11 18.71 16.21 15.49
CA ILE A 11 17.26 16.28 15.26
C ILE A 11 16.53 15.30 16.19
N ARG A 12 17.12 14.13 16.45
CA ARG A 12 16.58 13.17 17.43
C ARG A 12 16.62 13.71 18.85
N GLU A 13 17.69 14.37 19.26
CA GLU A 13 17.77 15.06 20.56
C GLU A 13 16.73 16.19 20.65
N GLY A 14 16.53 16.92 19.55
CA GLY A 14 15.46 17.90 19.42
C GLY A 14 14.07 17.32 19.60
N GLU A 15 13.80 16.10 19.11
CA GLU A 15 12.52 15.40 19.32
C GLU A 15 12.34 15.00 20.78
N GLN A 16 13.37 14.45 21.43
CA GLN A 16 13.32 14.02 22.82
C GLN A 16 13.07 15.18 23.80
N ILE A 17 13.56 16.37 23.46
CA ILE A 17 13.43 17.59 24.27
C ILE A 17 12.17 18.39 23.86
N GLY A 18 11.42 17.92 22.85
CA GLY A 18 10.14 18.51 22.41
C GLY A 18 10.28 19.75 21.51
N ILE A 19 11.47 20.00 20.96
CA ILE A 19 11.74 21.08 19.99
C ILE A 19 11.29 20.67 18.58
N VAL A 20 11.37 19.38 18.26
CA VAL A 20 10.96 18.80 16.97
C VAL A 20 9.78 17.87 17.20
N GLY A 21 8.71 18.01 16.41
CA GLY A 21 7.58 17.09 16.47
C GLY A 21 7.93 15.67 16.00
N LYS A 22 7.19 14.67 16.46
CA LYS A 22 7.39 13.27 16.04
C LYS A 22 7.22 13.08 14.54
N GLU A 23 6.22 13.72 13.94
CA GLU A 23 6.01 13.80 12.49
C GLU A 23 7.19 14.41 11.75
N GLU A 24 7.66 15.56 12.22
CA GLU A 24 8.79 16.28 11.61
C GLU A 24 10.04 15.40 11.62
N TRP A 25 10.31 14.70 12.73
CA TRP A 25 11.38 13.72 12.82
C TRP A 25 11.22 12.57 11.81
N LYS A 26 10.02 11.99 11.70
CA LYS A 26 9.75 10.90 10.74
C LYS A 26 10.03 11.34 9.31
N ILE A 27 9.51 12.50 8.90
CA ILE A 27 9.71 13.05 7.55
C ILE A 27 11.20 13.28 7.28
N ILE A 28 11.92 13.91 8.22
CA ILE A 28 13.35 14.18 8.05
C ILE A 28 14.15 12.87 7.95
N SER A 29 13.82 11.87 8.77
CA SER A 29 14.48 10.55 8.72
C SER A 29 14.21 9.82 7.38
N ARG A 30 12.99 9.92 6.83
CA ARG A 30 12.61 9.37 5.53
C ARG A 30 13.31 10.08 4.39
N LEU A 31 13.40 11.41 4.43
CA LEU A 31 14.14 12.21 3.46
C LEU A 31 15.61 11.76 3.37
N PHE A 32 16.25 11.55 4.52
CA PHE A 32 17.59 11.00 4.57
C PHE A 32 17.66 9.63 3.87
N ARG A 33 16.76 8.69 4.17
CA ARG A 33 16.72 7.37 3.49
C ARG A 33 16.51 7.49 1.98
N LEU A 34 15.53 8.30 1.54
CA LEU A 34 15.22 8.53 0.14
C LEU A 34 16.42 9.06 -0.65
N SER A 35 17.25 9.93 -0.04
CA SER A 35 18.44 10.48 -0.70
C SER A 35 19.48 9.43 -1.13
N SER A 36 19.42 8.23 -0.54
CA SER A 36 20.29 7.09 -0.86
C SER A 36 19.59 5.98 -1.64
N ARG A 37 18.26 5.94 -1.72
CA ARG A 37 17.52 4.88 -2.43
C ARG A 37 17.56 5.07 -3.96
N GLN A 38 17.60 3.97 -4.66
CA GLN A 38 17.48 3.89 -6.12
C GLN A 38 16.02 3.68 -6.55
N ALA A 39 15.67 4.11 -7.76
CA ALA A 39 14.32 4.02 -8.29
C ALA A 39 13.79 2.58 -8.31
N ARG A 40 14.65 1.59 -8.59
CA ARG A 40 14.30 0.15 -8.53
C ARG A 40 13.76 -0.32 -7.18
N GLU A 41 14.11 0.36 -6.08
CA GLU A 41 13.70 -0.03 -4.74
C GLU A 41 12.27 0.41 -4.39
N ILE A 42 11.70 1.32 -5.18
CA ILE A 42 10.37 1.93 -4.95
C ILE A 42 9.44 1.77 -6.15
N MET A 43 9.87 1.02 -7.17
CA MET A 43 9.14 0.87 -8.42
C MET A 43 7.97 -0.08 -8.27
N VAL A 44 6.94 0.12 -9.09
CA VAL A 44 6.01 -0.95 -9.45
C VAL A 44 6.77 -1.91 -10.36
N PRO A 45 6.99 -3.17 -9.94
CA PRO A 45 7.76 -4.13 -10.74
C PRO A 45 7.08 -4.43 -12.07
N ARG A 46 7.86 -4.76 -13.10
CA ARG A 46 7.38 -5.14 -14.46
C ARG A 46 6.17 -6.09 -14.41
N THR A 47 6.21 -7.09 -13.54
CA THR A 47 5.17 -8.12 -13.41
C THR A 47 3.83 -7.61 -12.89
N GLU A 48 3.82 -6.43 -12.28
CA GLU A 48 2.63 -5.81 -11.67
C GLU A 48 2.12 -4.62 -12.50
N ILE A 49 2.79 -4.27 -13.60
CA ILE A 49 2.36 -3.19 -14.48
C ILE A 49 1.02 -3.55 -15.13
N VAL A 50 0.01 -2.72 -14.88
CA VAL A 50 -1.22 -2.71 -15.69
C VAL A 50 -0.99 -1.81 -16.90
N PHE A 51 -1.27 -2.33 -18.10
CA PHE A 51 -1.06 -1.65 -19.37
C PHE A 51 -2.25 -1.85 -20.31
N VAL A 52 -2.26 -1.12 -21.41
CA VAL A 52 -3.19 -1.30 -22.54
C VAL A 52 -2.41 -1.46 -23.84
N GLN A 53 -2.97 -2.14 -24.83
CA GLN A 53 -2.36 -2.28 -26.15
C GLN A 53 -2.74 -1.09 -27.04
N ILE A 54 -1.84 -0.68 -27.93
CA ILE A 54 -2.09 0.39 -28.91
C ILE A 54 -3.26 0.06 -29.86
N THR A 55 -3.53 -1.23 -30.04
CA THR A 55 -4.61 -1.79 -30.84
C THR A 55 -5.93 -1.95 -30.09
N ASP A 56 -5.96 -1.71 -28.77
CA ASP A 56 -7.18 -1.81 -27.98
C ASP A 56 -8.24 -0.81 -28.45
N SER A 57 -9.48 -1.26 -28.50
CA SER A 57 -10.63 -0.38 -28.70
C SER A 57 -10.79 0.59 -27.53
N MET A 58 -11.34 1.78 -27.77
CA MET A 58 -11.59 2.74 -26.69
C MET A 58 -12.52 2.21 -25.60
N VAL A 59 -13.38 1.23 -25.92
CA VAL A 59 -14.23 0.52 -24.97
C VAL A 59 -13.40 -0.35 -24.02
N GLN A 60 -12.43 -1.10 -24.56
CA GLN A 60 -11.50 -1.90 -23.76
C GLN A 60 -10.64 -1.02 -22.88
N VAL A 61 -10.03 0.04 -23.43
CA VAL A 61 -9.20 0.99 -22.66
C VAL A 61 -9.99 1.57 -21.48
N LYS A 62 -11.24 2.01 -21.73
CA LYS A 62 -12.11 2.53 -20.67
C LYS A 62 -12.41 1.47 -19.61
N LYS A 63 -12.66 0.23 -20.02
CA LYS A 63 -12.90 -0.89 -19.11
C LYS A 63 -11.67 -1.17 -18.23
N THR A 64 -10.46 -1.16 -18.79
CA THR A 64 -9.22 -1.33 -18.02
C THR A 64 -9.11 -0.25 -16.95
N PHE A 65 -9.32 1.03 -17.31
CA PHE A 65 -9.34 2.14 -16.34
C PHE A 65 -10.43 2.03 -15.28
N GLN A 66 -11.54 1.35 -15.54
CA GLN A 66 -12.60 1.12 -14.55
C GLN A 66 -12.29 -0.05 -13.61
N GLN A 67 -11.44 -0.99 -14.06
CA GLN A 67 -11.05 -2.17 -13.30
C GLN A 67 -9.83 -1.91 -12.42
N CYS A 68 -9.00 -0.94 -12.76
CA CYS A 68 -7.87 -0.49 -11.94
C CYS A 68 -8.15 0.88 -11.30
N SER A 69 -7.46 1.21 -10.21
CA SER A 69 -7.55 2.51 -9.55
C SER A 69 -6.55 3.54 -10.09
N TYR A 70 -5.91 3.27 -11.24
CA TYR A 70 -4.83 4.11 -11.77
C TYR A 70 -5.34 5.25 -12.66
N SER A 71 -4.70 6.41 -12.54
CA SER A 71 -4.98 7.58 -13.37
C SER A 71 -4.30 7.55 -14.73
N ARG A 72 -3.21 6.77 -14.85
CA ARG A 72 -2.36 6.68 -16.03
C ARG A 72 -1.97 5.22 -16.27
N LEU A 73 -1.90 4.82 -17.53
CA LEU A 73 -1.46 3.48 -17.93
C LEU A 73 -0.42 3.59 -19.05
N PRO A 74 0.64 2.77 -19.01
CA PRO A 74 1.50 2.55 -20.18
C PRO A 74 0.69 1.97 -21.35
N VAL A 75 1.06 2.40 -22.55
CA VAL A 75 0.53 1.86 -23.81
C VAL A 75 1.64 1.11 -24.51
N ILE A 76 1.41 -0.17 -24.80
CA ILE A 76 2.38 -1.06 -25.46
C ILE A 76 1.97 -1.39 -26.89
N GLU A 77 2.94 -1.76 -27.73
CA GLU A 77 2.67 -2.35 -29.06
C GLU A 77 2.65 -3.88 -28.98
N GLU A 78 3.80 -4.49 -28.67
CA GLU A 78 3.97 -5.95 -28.64
C GLU A 78 4.01 -6.48 -27.19
N ASP A 79 4.88 -5.89 -26.38
CA ASP A 79 5.11 -6.26 -24.98
C ASP A 79 5.56 -5.05 -24.15
N LEU A 80 5.92 -5.29 -22.89
CA LEU A 80 6.38 -4.24 -21.96
C LEU A 80 7.75 -3.64 -22.32
N ASP A 81 8.52 -4.25 -23.23
CA ASP A 81 9.75 -3.62 -23.76
C ASP A 81 9.43 -2.64 -24.89
N HIS A 82 8.25 -2.75 -25.49
CA HIS A 82 7.77 -1.90 -26.58
C HIS A 82 6.69 -0.90 -26.13
N ILE A 83 7.03 -0.05 -25.15
CA ILE A 83 6.12 1.01 -24.65
C ILE A 83 6.11 2.20 -25.61
N CYS A 84 4.98 2.42 -26.29
CA CYS A 84 4.77 3.54 -27.22
C CYS A 84 4.53 4.87 -26.50
N GLY A 85 4.01 4.82 -25.27
CA GLY A 85 3.63 6.03 -24.53
C GLY A 85 2.80 5.76 -23.28
N ILE A 86 2.14 6.81 -22.81
CA ILE A 86 1.29 6.81 -21.62
C ILE A 86 -0.06 7.44 -21.98
N VAL A 87 -1.14 6.87 -21.46
CA VAL A 87 -2.49 7.43 -21.56
C VAL A 87 -3.01 7.83 -20.18
N HIS A 88 -3.73 8.96 -20.09
CA HIS A 88 -4.38 9.42 -18.87
C HIS A 88 -5.90 9.20 -18.94
N SER A 89 -6.50 8.68 -17.87
CA SER A 89 -7.95 8.49 -17.75
C SER A 89 -8.78 9.73 -18.07
N ALA A 90 -8.31 10.93 -17.67
CA ALA A 90 -8.98 12.19 -17.94
C ALA A 90 -9.07 12.53 -19.43
N ASP A 91 -8.14 12.03 -20.25
CA ASP A 91 -8.19 12.25 -21.70
C ASP A 91 -9.31 11.44 -22.37
N LEU A 92 -9.87 10.41 -21.71
CA LEU A 92 -11.05 9.69 -22.19
C LEU A 92 -12.31 10.58 -22.23
N LEU A 93 -12.36 11.63 -21.39
CA LEU A 93 -13.48 12.59 -21.38
C LEU A 93 -13.58 13.38 -22.69
N LYS A 94 -12.48 13.49 -23.44
CA LYS A 94 -12.42 14.12 -24.76
C LYS A 94 -13.06 13.28 -25.86
N LYS A 95 -13.51 12.05 -25.55
CA LYS A 95 -14.12 11.09 -26.48
C LYS A 95 -13.26 10.86 -27.74
N PRO A 96 -11.98 10.50 -27.59
CA PRO A 96 -11.14 10.23 -28.76
C PRO A 96 -11.66 9.02 -29.52
N SER A 97 -11.45 9.00 -30.84
CA SER A 97 -11.84 7.85 -31.66
C SER A 97 -10.88 6.67 -31.46
N HIS A 98 -9.58 6.94 -31.28
CA HIS A 98 -8.53 5.94 -31.10
C HIS A 98 -7.46 6.40 -30.10
N LEU A 99 -6.76 5.44 -29.48
CA LEU A 99 -5.80 5.69 -28.41
C LEU A 99 -4.66 6.63 -28.80
N LYS A 100 -4.21 6.57 -30.06
CA LYS A 100 -3.16 7.44 -30.64
C LYS A 100 -3.44 8.94 -30.48
N GLN A 101 -4.71 9.36 -30.40
CA GLN A 101 -5.08 10.78 -30.24
C GLN A 101 -4.79 11.34 -28.84
N ILE A 102 -4.69 10.46 -27.85
CA ILE A 102 -4.48 10.81 -26.44
C ILE A 102 -3.18 10.21 -25.89
N LEU A 103 -2.34 9.68 -26.78
CA LEU A 103 -1.05 9.10 -26.44
C LEU A 103 -0.06 10.21 -26.12
N ARG A 104 0.55 10.14 -24.94
CA ARG A 104 1.62 11.04 -24.51
C ARG A 104 2.94 10.29 -24.52
N LYS A 105 4.03 11.00 -24.81
CA LYS A 105 5.38 10.43 -24.81
C LYS A 105 5.73 9.88 -23.41
N ALA A 106 6.22 8.65 -23.35
CA ALA A 106 6.78 8.07 -22.13
C ALA A 106 8.21 8.61 -21.89
N THR A 107 8.55 8.80 -20.62
CA THR A 107 9.92 9.16 -20.21
C THR A 107 10.58 7.94 -19.61
N PHE A 108 11.75 7.59 -20.13
CA PHE A 108 12.53 6.43 -19.69
C PHE A 108 13.73 6.91 -18.86
N VAL A 109 13.99 6.22 -17.75
CA VAL A 109 15.12 6.51 -16.86
C VAL A 109 15.77 5.20 -16.38
N PRO A 110 17.08 5.17 -16.11
CA PRO A 110 17.73 3.98 -15.56
C PRO A 110 17.17 3.62 -14.18
N GLU A 111 16.98 2.32 -13.92
CA GLU A 111 16.48 1.83 -12.64
C GLU A 111 17.41 2.16 -11.44
N SER A 112 18.69 2.37 -11.72
CA SER A 112 19.73 2.73 -10.76
C SER A 112 19.73 4.22 -10.36
N LYS A 113 18.88 5.05 -10.99
CA LYS A 113 18.79 6.48 -10.71
C LYS A 113 18.33 6.71 -9.27
N ARG A 114 18.96 7.65 -8.57
CA ARG A 114 18.59 7.99 -7.18
C ARG A 114 17.21 8.64 -7.14
N CYS A 115 16.40 8.26 -6.16
CA CYS A 115 15.03 8.73 -6.00
C CYS A 115 14.94 10.26 -5.87
N PHE A 116 15.88 10.89 -5.16
CA PHE A 116 15.91 12.35 -5.01
C PHE A 116 16.20 13.08 -6.35
N ASP A 117 17.10 12.53 -7.17
CA ASP A 117 17.40 13.07 -8.50
C ASP A 117 16.23 12.84 -9.46
N LEU A 118 15.57 11.69 -9.35
CA LEU A 118 14.35 11.37 -10.10
C LEU A 118 13.21 12.34 -9.73
N LEU A 119 12.97 12.58 -8.44
CA LEU A 119 11.98 13.55 -7.95
C LEU A 119 12.23 14.95 -8.53
N ARG A 120 13.49 15.39 -8.52
CA ARG A 120 13.88 16.70 -9.06
C ARG A 120 13.62 16.78 -10.56
N GLN A 121 13.95 15.73 -11.31
CA GLN A 121 13.66 15.68 -12.75
C GLN A 121 12.15 15.70 -13.01
N MET A 122 11.38 14.83 -12.35
CA MET A 122 9.93 14.72 -12.52
C MET A 122 9.22 16.05 -12.20
N LYS A 123 9.62 16.74 -11.13
CA LYS A 123 9.11 18.09 -10.80
C LYS A 123 9.46 19.13 -11.86
N LYS A 124 10.71 19.15 -12.32
CA LYS A 124 11.19 20.12 -13.32
C LYS A 124 10.47 19.95 -14.67
N GLU A 125 10.32 18.71 -15.10
CA GLU A 125 9.73 18.35 -16.40
C GLU A 125 8.21 18.19 -16.33
N LYS A 126 7.60 18.36 -15.15
CA LYS A 126 6.16 18.15 -14.89
C LYS A 126 5.68 16.76 -15.30
N ILE A 127 6.51 15.76 -15.04
CA ILE A 127 6.24 14.35 -15.30
C ILE A 127 5.72 13.70 -14.02
N SER A 128 4.68 12.88 -14.16
CA SER A 128 4.07 12.17 -13.03
C SER A 128 4.30 10.66 -13.07
N LEU A 129 4.77 10.10 -14.19
CA LEU A 129 5.08 8.69 -14.34
C LEU A 129 6.30 8.54 -15.26
N VAL A 130 7.26 7.73 -14.85
CA VAL A 130 8.41 7.33 -15.66
C VAL A 130 8.48 5.81 -15.78
N ILE A 131 9.02 5.35 -16.90
CA ILE A 131 9.36 3.94 -17.11
C ILE A 131 10.82 3.72 -16.71
N LEU A 132 11.08 2.69 -15.92
CA LEU A 132 12.43 2.30 -15.53
C LEU A 132 12.98 1.27 -16.51
N ILE A 133 14.23 1.45 -16.93
CA ILE A 133 14.95 0.52 -17.81
C ILE A 133 16.17 -0.07 -17.11
N ASP A 134 16.45 -1.34 -17.39
CA ASP A 134 17.67 -2.04 -16.98
C ASP A 134 18.85 -1.75 -17.92
N GLU A 135 20.01 -2.34 -17.63
CA GLU A 135 21.22 -2.22 -18.46
C GLU A 135 21.13 -2.86 -19.84
N TYR A 136 20.16 -3.73 -20.08
CA TYR A 136 19.91 -4.41 -21.36
C TYR A 136 18.85 -3.68 -22.20
N GLY A 137 18.26 -2.59 -21.66
CA GLY A 137 17.22 -1.82 -22.31
C GLY A 137 15.81 -2.37 -22.10
N GLY A 138 15.66 -3.40 -21.25
CA GLY A 138 14.37 -3.96 -20.87
C GLY A 138 13.65 -3.08 -19.85
N THR A 139 12.33 -3.10 -19.87
CA THR A 139 11.52 -2.41 -18.84
C THR A 139 11.58 -3.16 -17.51
N SER A 140 12.19 -2.56 -16.50
CA SER A 140 12.24 -3.10 -15.13
C SER A 140 10.95 -2.85 -14.34
N GLY A 141 10.28 -1.74 -14.63
CA GLY A 141 9.18 -1.25 -13.82
C GLY A 141 8.74 0.16 -14.21
N LEU A 142 7.90 0.77 -13.37
CA LEU A 142 7.57 2.19 -13.46
C LEU A 142 7.58 2.84 -12.08
N VAL A 143 7.77 4.16 -12.05
CA VAL A 143 7.69 4.97 -10.82
C VAL A 143 6.83 6.19 -11.09
N THR A 144 5.94 6.48 -10.15
CA THR A 144 5.12 7.69 -10.15
C THR A 144 5.67 8.74 -9.20
N LEU A 145 5.25 10.00 -9.38
CA LEU A 145 5.60 11.06 -8.45
C LEU A 145 5.01 10.78 -7.06
N GLU A 146 3.82 10.20 -7.06
CA GLU A 146 3.06 9.77 -5.90
C GLU A 146 3.83 8.71 -5.09
N ASP A 147 4.45 7.71 -5.73
CA ASP A 147 5.28 6.70 -5.04
C ASP A 147 6.48 7.33 -4.31
N ILE A 148 7.15 8.30 -4.94
CA ILE A 148 8.28 9.00 -4.32
C ILE A 148 7.80 9.89 -3.15
N MET A 149 6.61 10.46 -3.26
CA MET A 149 6.00 11.26 -2.19
C MET A 149 5.56 10.38 -1.03
N GLU A 150 4.99 9.21 -1.29
CA GLU A 150 4.66 8.20 -0.28
C GLU A 150 5.90 7.76 0.50
N GLU A 151 7.04 7.62 -0.17
CA GLU A 151 8.30 7.30 0.52
C GLU A 151 8.81 8.41 1.45
N LEU A 152 8.48 9.68 1.17
CA LEU A 152 8.84 10.83 2.01
C LEU A 152 7.86 11.04 3.16
N PHE A 153 6.57 11.04 2.84
CA PHE A 153 5.50 11.40 3.76
C PHE A 153 4.89 10.17 4.45
N GLY A 154 5.20 8.96 3.97
CA GLY A 154 4.40 7.76 4.23
C GLY A 154 3.11 7.82 3.43
N ASP A 155 2.19 6.91 3.73
CA ASP A 155 0.78 7.21 3.50
C ASP A 155 0.52 8.61 4.07
N ILE A 156 -0.13 9.49 3.29
CA ILE A 156 -0.67 10.76 3.80
C ILE A 156 -1.92 10.42 4.66
N GLN A 157 -1.74 9.46 5.56
CA GLN A 157 -2.61 9.05 6.64
C GLN A 157 -1.83 9.38 7.91
N ASP A 158 -1.85 10.67 8.22
CA ASP A 158 -2.03 11.28 9.54
C ASP A 158 -1.35 10.65 10.78
N GLU A 159 -0.91 11.49 11.71
CA GLU A 159 -0.67 11.17 13.14
C GLU A 159 -1.86 10.54 13.91
N TYR A 160 -2.89 10.08 13.20
CA TYR A 160 -4.02 9.28 13.68
C TYR A 160 -4.11 7.90 13.02
N ASP A 161 -3.01 7.35 12.51
CA ASP A 161 -3.04 6.09 11.78
C ASP A 161 -3.25 4.86 12.69
N LYS A 162 -4.53 4.53 12.84
CA LYS A 162 -5.08 3.31 13.45
C LYS A 162 -4.91 2.07 12.56
N GLU A 163 -4.29 2.16 11.39
CA GLU A 163 -4.20 1.01 10.46
C GLU A 163 -3.13 -0.04 10.83
N HIS A 164 -2.35 0.17 11.88
CA HIS A 164 -1.59 -0.90 12.54
C HIS A 164 -2.22 -1.41 13.84
N GLN A 165 -3.41 -0.96 14.21
CA GLN A 165 -4.20 -1.64 15.24
C GLN A 165 -4.92 -2.81 14.59
N LEU A 166 -4.28 -3.99 14.61
CA LEU A 166 -4.90 -5.26 14.22
C LEU A 166 -6.15 -5.56 15.06
N PHE A 167 -6.43 -4.79 16.12
CA PHE A 167 -7.68 -4.85 16.86
C PHE A 167 -8.00 -3.52 17.55
N GLN A 168 -9.28 -3.26 17.78
CA GLN A 168 -9.81 -2.07 18.43
C GLN A 168 -10.98 -2.42 19.36
N LEU A 169 -10.92 -1.95 20.61
CA LEU A 169 -12.06 -2.00 21.54
C LEU A 169 -13.07 -0.91 21.18
N LEU A 170 -14.32 -1.31 20.99
CA LEU A 170 -15.46 -0.43 20.73
C LEU A 170 -16.11 0.03 22.04
N ARG A 171 -16.90 1.11 21.94
CA ARG A 171 -17.62 1.71 23.10
C ARG A 171 -18.61 0.75 23.76
N ASP A 172 -19.12 -0.23 23.03
CA ASP A 172 -20.06 -1.24 23.54
C ASP A 172 -19.35 -2.44 24.19
N GLY A 173 -18.02 -2.39 24.32
CA GLY A 173 -17.19 -3.46 24.87
C GLY A 173 -16.90 -4.60 23.90
N SER A 174 -17.37 -4.52 22.65
CA SER A 174 -16.95 -5.47 21.60
C SER A 174 -15.61 -5.08 21.00
N ILE A 175 -14.91 -6.03 20.40
CA ILE A 175 -13.58 -5.84 19.80
C ILE A 175 -13.68 -6.12 18.31
N ILE A 176 -13.30 -5.16 17.48
CA ILE A 176 -13.06 -5.43 16.05
C ILE A 176 -11.62 -5.87 15.91
N ALA A 177 -11.36 -7.00 15.25
CA ALA A 177 -10.02 -7.51 15.04
C ALA A 177 -9.81 -8.01 13.61
N ASP A 178 -8.63 -7.75 13.06
CA ASP A 178 -8.08 -8.37 11.86
C ASP A 178 -7.77 -9.84 12.17
N GLY A 179 -7.99 -10.74 11.22
CA GLY A 179 -7.69 -12.16 11.37
C GLY A 179 -6.21 -12.46 11.65
N ARG A 180 -5.30 -11.52 11.33
CA ARG A 180 -3.86 -11.59 11.62
C ARG A 180 -3.51 -11.18 13.05
N ALA A 181 -4.44 -10.56 13.80
CA ALA A 181 -4.19 -10.14 15.18
C ALA A 181 -3.79 -11.34 16.04
N GLU A 182 -2.74 -11.17 16.84
CA GLU A 182 -2.29 -12.20 17.77
C GLU A 182 -3.23 -12.32 18.97
N VAL A 183 -3.62 -13.53 19.30
CA VAL A 183 -4.54 -13.80 20.42
C VAL A 183 -3.91 -13.37 21.75
N ARG A 184 -2.60 -13.62 21.93
CA ARG A 184 -1.87 -13.21 23.13
C ARG A 184 -1.85 -11.70 23.28
N GLN A 185 -1.59 -10.97 22.21
CA GLN A 185 -1.57 -9.51 22.21
C GLN A 185 -2.95 -8.92 22.58
N ILE A 186 -4.04 -9.48 22.07
CA ILE A 186 -5.41 -9.05 22.43
C ILE A 186 -5.70 -9.33 23.92
N ASN A 187 -5.31 -10.51 24.42
CA ASN A 187 -5.47 -10.87 25.83
C ASN A 187 -4.70 -9.91 26.76
N GLU A 188 -3.42 -9.66 26.46
CA GLU A 188 -2.55 -8.80 27.27
C GLU A 188 -2.99 -7.33 27.26
N GLN A 189 -3.35 -6.78 26.09
CA GLN A 189 -3.67 -5.35 25.98
C GLN A 189 -5.09 -5.01 26.45
N LEU A 190 -6.04 -5.92 26.29
CA LEU A 190 -7.46 -5.67 26.62
C LEU A 190 -7.95 -6.45 27.84
N ASN A 191 -7.05 -7.15 28.55
CA ASN A 191 -7.38 -8.04 29.68
C ASN A 191 -8.50 -9.02 29.33
N THR A 192 -8.40 -9.64 28.15
CA THR A 192 -9.36 -10.62 27.65
C THR A 192 -8.89 -12.06 27.90
N SER A 193 -9.81 -13.02 27.78
CA SER A 193 -9.56 -14.45 28.04
C SER A 193 -9.86 -15.31 26.81
N LEU A 194 -9.45 -14.86 25.62
CA LEU A 194 -9.53 -15.69 24.42
C LEU A 194 -8.65 -16.94 24.61
N PRO A 195 -9.12 -18.13 24.23
CA PRO A 195 -8.36 -19.36 24.44
C PRO A 195 -7.04 -19.33 23.68
N LEU A 196 -5.99 -19.91 24.27
CA LEU A 196 -4.69 -20.11 23.64
C LEU A 196 -4.53 -21.58 23.21
N GLY A 197 -3.77 -21.82 22.14
CA GLY A 197 -3.58 -23.16 21.60
C GLY A 197 -2.43 -23.22 20.59
N ASN A 198 -2.49 -24.18 19.66
CA ASN A 198 -1.53 -24.34 18.57
C ASN A 198 -1.82 -23.36 17.40
N TYR A 199 -2.11 -22.11 17.74
CA TYR A 199 -2.31 -20.99 16.83
C TYR A 199 -1.78 -19.71 17.47
N GLU A 200 -1.42 -18.76 16.63
CA GLU A 200 -0.95 -17.44 17.07
C GLU A 200 -2.02 -16.37 16.86
N THR A 201 -2.82 -16.49 15.79
CA THR A 201 -3.72 -15.44 15.32
C THR A 201 -5.20 -15.76 15.51
N ILE A 202 -6.06 -14.73 15.44
CA ILE A 202 -7.53 -14.87 15.45
C ILE A 202 -8.01 -15.81 14.33
N ASN A 203 -7.45 -15.70 13.13
CA ASN A 203 -7.77 -16.63 12.04
C ASN A 203 -7.38 -18.07 12.41
N GLY A 204 -6.20 -18.28 13.01
CA GLY A 204 -5.77 -19.60 13.48
C GLY A 204 -6.70 -20.18 14.55
N LEU A 205 -7.11 -19.36 15.53
CA LEU A 205 -8.09 -19.74 16.56
C LEU A 205 -9.41 -20.22 15.93
N ILE A 206 -9.95 -19.44 15.00
CA ILE A 206 -11.23 -19.74 14.36
C ILE A 206 -11.12 -21.00 13.51
N LEU A 207 -10.05 -21.15 12.73
CA LEU A 207 -9.84 -22.34 11.90
C LEU A 207 -9.67 -23.60 12.73
N GLN A 208 -8.90 -23.55 13.83
CA GLN A 208 -8.70 -24.71 14.69
C GLN A 208 -9.99 -25.12 15.40
N THR A 209 -10.83 -24.16 15.79
CA THR A 209 -12.08 -24.45 16.51
C THR A 209 -13.21 -24.89 15.57
N VAL A 210 -13.35 -24.26 14.41
CA VAL A 210 -14.46 -24.47 13.48
C VAL A 210 -14.14 -25.52 12.40
N GLY A 211 -12.85 -25.75 12.10
CA GLY A 211 -12.40 -26.71 11.09
C GLY A 211 -12.57 -26.24 9.63
N ARG A 212 -13.06 -25.01 9.40
CA ARG A 212 -13.21 -24.38 8.09
C ARG A 212 -13.19 -22.86 8.20
N ILE A 213 -13.08 -22.17 7.06
CA ILE A 213 -13.27 -20.72 6.99
C ILE A 213 -14.78 -20.42 7.05
N PRO A 214 -15.29 -19.69 8.06
CA PRO A 214 -16.69 -19.32 8.11
C PRO A 214 -17.03 -18.17 7.15
N LYS A 215 -18.29 -18.08 6.73
CA LYS A 215 -18.72 -17.09 5.73
C LYS A 215 -18.90 -15.71 6.37
N THR A 216 -18.75 -14.66 5.57
CA THR A 216 -19.13 -13.30 5.97
C THR A 216 -20.58 -13.27 6.49
N GLY A 217 -20.78 -12.67 7.66
CA GLY A 217 -22.06 -12.60 8.36
C GLY A 217 -22.34 -13.76 9.34
N GLU A 218 -21.58 -14.85 9.26
CA GLU A 218 -21.72 -16.00 10.15
C GLU A 218 -21.35 -15.62 11.60
N GLN A 219 -22.04 -16.22 12.57
CA GLN A 219 -21.76 -16.07 14.00
C GLN A 219 -21.36 -17.41 14.58
N ILE A 220 -20.25 -17.43 15.31
CA ILE A 220 -19.72 -18.60 15.98
C ILE A 220 -19.51 -18.29 17.46
N GLN A 221 -19.61 -19.30 18.31
CA GLN A 221 -19.30 -19.21 19.73
C GLN A 221 -17.99 -19.94 19.98
N ILE A 222 -17.03 -19.24 20.58
CA ILE A 222 -15.77 -19.83 21.04
C ILE A 222 -15.61 -19.41 22.49
N ASP A 223 -15.71 -20.38 23.39
CA ASP A 223 -15.69 -20.16 24.84
C ASP A 223 -16.69 -19.05 25.26
N HIS A 224 -16.26 -18.07 26.06
CA HIS A 224 -17.06 -16.92 26.47
C HIS A 224 -17.17 -15.80 25.42
N TYR A 225 -16.82 -16.05 24.15
CA TYR A 225 -16.88 -15.03 23.10
C TYR A 225 -17.84 -15.43 21.98
N ARG A 226 -18.78 -14.53 21.67
CA ARG A 226 -19.53 -14.55 20.43
C ARG A 226 -18.73 -13.81 19.37
N ILE A 227 -18.38 -14.50 18.29
CA ILE A 227 -17.57 -13.98 17.20
C ILE A 227 -18.45 -13.86 15.95
N LYS A 228 -18.63 -12.64 15.45
CA LYS A 228 -19.29 -12.38 14.17
C LYS A 228 -18.24 -12.16 13.09
N ILE A 229 -18.32 -12.90 12.00
CA ILE A 229 -17.45 -12.72 10.83
C ILE A 229 -17.93 -11.50 10.06
N ILE A 230 -17.12 -10.44 10.05
CA ILE A 230 -17.41 -9.22 9.29
C ILE A 230 -16.95 -9.39 7.85
N LYS A 231 -15.78 -10.01 7.65
CA LYS A 231 -15.22 -10.25 6.33
C LYS A 231 -14.39 -11.52 6.33
N ALA A 232 -14.66 -12.39 5.38
CA ALA A 232 -13.84 -13.56 5.08
C ALA A 232 -13.65 -13.68 3.57
N SER A 233 -12.47 -14.16 3.16
CA SER A 233 -12.18 -14.58 1.79
C SER A 233 -12.20 -16.10 1.70
N GLY A 234 -12.01 -16.65 0.49
CA GLY A 234 -11.89 -18.10 0.31
C GLY A 234 -10.66 -18.74 0.98
N LYS A 235 -9.74 -17.94 1.54
CA LYS A 235 -8.48 -18.41 2.13
C LYS A 235 -8.34 -18.12 3.63
N ARG A 236 -9.06 -17.13 4.18
CA ARG A 236 -8.95 -16.74 5.59
C ARG A 236 -10.12 -15.89 6.07
N VAL A 237 -10.28 -15.83 7.38
CA VAL A 237 -11.05 -14.77 8.05
C VAL A 237 -10.21 -13.49 8.06
N GLU A 238 -10.77 -12.39 7.58
CA GLU A 238 -10.07 -11.10 7.48
C GLU A 238 -10.43 -10.17 8.62
N ILE A 239 -11.72 -10.07 8.98
CA ILE A 239 -12.18 -9.17 10.04
C ILE A 239 -13.29 -9.84 10.84
N VAL A 240 -13.22 -9.72 12.17
CA VAL A 240 -14.23 -10.21 13.11
C VAL A 240 -14.65 -9.13 14.10
N ASN A 241 -15.86 -9.30 14.64
CA ASN A 241 -16.30 -8.64 15.87
C ASN A 241 -16.38 -9.69 16.98
N LEU A 242 -15.61 -9.53 18.04
CA LEU A 242 -15.60 -10.36 19.24
C LEU A 242 -16.44 -9.66 20.31
N ARG A 243 -17.39 -10.38 20.91
CA ARG A 243 -18.17 -9.87 22.03
C ARG A 243 -18.14 -10.86 23.17
N TYR A 244 -17.69 -10.41 24.34
CA TYR A 244 -17.74 -11.21 25.55
C TYR A 244 -19.21 -11.50 25.91
N GLN A 245 -19.51 -12.77 26.08
CA GLN A 245 -20.80 -13.28 26.44
C GLN A 245 -20.60 -14.47 27.39
N PRO A 246 -20.71 -14.27 28.71
CA PRO A 246 -20.59 -15.35 29.67
C PRO A 246 -21.71 -16.37 29.44
N PHE A 247 -21.43 -17.65 29.73
CA PHE A 247 -22.48 -18.67 29.75
C PHE A 247 -23.54 -18.26 30.79
N LYS A 248 -24.81 -18.40 30.42
CA LYS A 248 -25.93 -18.32 31.38
C LYS A 248 -25.97 -19.60 32.20
#